data_AF-A0A2E6F914-F1
#
_entry.id   AF-A0A2E6F914-F1
#
_cell.length_a   1.000
_cell.length_b   1.000
_cell.length_c   1.000
_cell.angle_alpha   90.00
_cell.angle_beta   90.00
_cell.angle_gamma   90.00
#
_symmetry.space_group_name_H-M   'P 1'
#
loop_
_entity.id
_entity.type
_entity.pdbx_description
1 polymer ?
#
loop_
_entity_poly.entity_id
_entity_poly.type
_entity_poly.pdbx_seq_one_letter_code
_entity_poly.pdbx_strand_id
1 'polypeptide(L)'
;MSSTPHHWQWRHTPGQPGDCAIVDIDGVLADAGHRQHFLDPPWRDWDGFFAECGADGVFEENKILLELLAPELMIVLLTSRPTWIQKPTLDWLQDNRIRYDLLIMRPLGDFQASPGFKRDETKTLRHRGFNPVLAIDDDMRNVRMYRTQDVPTVFLDSGYHPH
;
A
#
# COMPACT_ATOMS: atom_id res chain seq x y z
N MET A 1 -17.29 1.53 -20.95
CA MET A 1 -16.85 2.00 -19.61
C MET A 1 -16.29 0.79 -18.89
N SER A 2 -14.97 0.71 -18.72
CA SER A 2 -14.34 -0.44 -18.06
C SER A 2 -14.68 -0.40 -16.58
N SER A 3 -15.34 -1.44 -16.07
CA SER A 3 -15.65 -1.56 -14.63
C SER A 3 -14.37 -1.43 -13.80
N THR A 4 -14.48 -0.76 -12.66
CA THR A 4 -13.40 -0.70 -11.66
C THR A 4 -13.10 -2.13 -11.18
N PRO A 5 -11.82 -2.55 -11.03
CA PRO A 5 -11.50 -3.87 -10.49
C PRO A 5 -12.11 -4.06 -9.09
N HIS A 6 -12.53 -5.29 -8.75
CA HIS A 6 -13.24 -5.55 -7.49
C HIS A 6 -12.39 -5.34 -6.23
N HIS A 7 -11.06 -5.41 -6.35
CA HIS A 7 -10.10 -5.17 -5.27
C HIS A 7 -9.66 -3.71 -5.13
N TRP A 8 -10.25 -2.81 -5.91
CA TRP A 8 -10.08 -1.37 -5.79
C TRP A 8 -11.23 -0.79 -4.97
N GLN A 9 -10.88 -0.10 -3.88
CA GLN A 9 -11.82 0.58 -3.00
C GLN A 9 -11.53 2.07 -2.99
N TRP A 10 -12.37 2.84 -3.69
CA TRP A 10 -12.34 4.29 -3.60
C TRP A 10 -12.84 4.73 -2.22
N ARG A 11 -12.18 5.72 -1.62
CA ARG A 11 -12.62 6.33 -0.36
C ARG A 11 -13.89 7.15 -0.55
N HIS A 12 -13.93 7.89 -1.66
CA HIS A 12 -15.03 8.76 -2.09
C HIS A 12 -15.44 8.42 -3.52
N THR A 13 -16.08 9.34 -4.23
CA THR A 13 -16.33 9.19 -5.67
C THR A 13 -14.99 8.99 -6.41
N PRO A 14 -14.92 8.08 -7.40
CA PRO A 14 -13.70 7.89 -8.19
C PRO A 14 -13.15 9.20 -8.72
N GLY A 15 -11.87 9.45 -8.47
CA GLY A 15 -11.19 10.64 -8.96
C GLY A 15 -11.02 10.64 -10.47
N GLN A 16 -10.73 11.81 -11.03
CA GLN A 16 -10.38 11.92 -12.45
C GLN A 16 -8.95 11.39 -12.68
N PRO A 17 -8.64 10.86 -13.89
CA PRO A 17 -7.27 10.55 -14.29
C PRO A 17 -6.33 11.75 -14.10
N GLY A 18 -5.10 11.49 -13.69
CA GLY A 18 -4.11 12.51 -13.34
C GLY A 18 -2.92 11.92 -12.60
N ASP A 19 -2.05 12.79 -12.09
CA ASP A 19 -0.88 12.36 -11.30
C ASP A 19 -1.30 11.76 -9.96
N CYS A 20 -0.61 10.70 -9.55
CA CYS A 20 -0.81 10.05 -8.27
C CYS A 20 0.51 9.65 -7.59
N ALA A 21 0.47 9.58 -6.27
CA ALA A 21 1.50 8.96 -5.45
C ALA A 21 1.02 7.58 -4.99
N ILE A 22 1.86 6.56 -5.16
CA ILE A 22 1.63 5.22 -4.64
C ILE A 22 2.32 5.11 -3.28
N VAL A 23 1.60 4.65 -2.26
CA VAL A 23 2.10 4.57 -0.89
C VAL A 23 1.77 3.18 -0.33
N ASP A 24 2.77 2.49 0.21
CA ASP A 24 2.50 1.25 0.96
C ASP A 24 1.84 1.56 2.33
N ILE A 25 1.26 0.53 2.95
CA ILE A 25 0.70 0.64 4.30
C ILE A 25 1.68 0.07 5.32
N ASP A 26 1.98 -1.22 5.25
CA ASP A 26 2.80 -1.91 6.24
C ASP A 26 4.24 -1.39 6.13
N GLY A 27 4.82 -0.87 7.22
CA GLY A 27 6.19 -0.34 7.24
C GLY A 27 6.36 1.08 6.72
N VAL A 28 5.29 1.66 6.17
CA VAL A 28 5.27 3.04 5.69
C VAL A 28 4.30 3.89 6.51
N LEU A 29 3.04 3.47 6.63
CA LEU A 29 2.03 4.19 7.41
C LEU A 29 1.72 3.46 8.72
N ALA A 30 1.66 2.13 8.65
CA ALA A 30 1.36 1.25 9.76
C ALA A 30 2.65 0.62 10.29
N ASP A 31 2.91 0.79 11.58
CA ASP A 31 3.95 0.04 12.29
C ASP A 31 3.47 -1.39 12.51
N ALA A 32 3.96 -2.30 11.66
CA ALA A 32 3.68 -3.73 11.76
C ALA A 32 4.68 -4.47 12.67
N GLY A 33 5.48 -3.75 13.46
CA GLY A 33 6.55 -4.29 14.29
C GLY A 33 6.08 -5.37 15.27
N HIS A 34 4.93 -5.16 15.93
CA HIS A 34 4.40 -6.11 16.94
C HIS A 34 4.01 -7.45 16.34
N ARG A 35 3.75 -7.52 15.03
CA ARG A 35 3.33 -8.73 14.32
C ARG A 35 4.43 -9.33 13.45
N GLN A 36 5.63 -8.76 13.39
CA GLN A 36 6.75 -9.35 12.61
C GLN A 36 7.11 -10.77 13.05
N HIS A 37 6.90 -11.11 14.34
CA HIS A 37 7.17 -12.43 14.88
C HIS A 37 6.39 -13.57 14.19
N PHE A 38 5.26 -13.30 13.53
CA PHE A 38 4.55 -14.29 12.73
C PHE A 38 5.35 -14.72 11.49
N LEU A 39 6.31 -13.91 11.04
CA LEU A 39 7.12 -14.16 9.83
C LEU A 39 8.50 -14.74 10.15
N ASP A 40 8.78 -15.02 11.42
CA ASP A 40 10.02 -15.62 11.86
C ASP A 40 10.16 -17.08 11.35
N PRO A 41 11.38 -17.53 11.03
CA PRO A 41 11.61 -18.92 10.66
C PRO A 41 11.33 -19.87 11.86
N PRO A 42 11.00 -21.15 11.61
CA PRO A 42 11.08 -21.84 10.33
C PRO A 42 9.81 -21.75 9.45
N TRP A 43 8.69 -21.25 9.99
CA TRP A 43 7.41 -21.21 9.28
C TRP A 43 6.78 -19.83 9.39
N ARG A 44 6.44 -19.24 8.25
CA ARG A 44 5.77 -17.94 8.19
C ARG A 44 4.26 -18.11 8.27
N ASP A 45 3.64 -17.55 9.30
CA ASP A 45 2.20 -17.47 9.46
C ASP A 45 1.67 -16.14 8.89
N TRP A 46 1.42 -16.12 7.59
CA TRP A 46 0.87 -14.94 6.93
C TRP A 46 -0.56 -14.62 7.38
N ASP A 47 -1.36 -15.62 7.74
CA ASP A 47 -2.74 -15.41 8.15
C ASP A 47 -2.79 -14.72 9.52
N GLY A 48 -1.99 -15.19 10.48
CA GLY A 48 -1.79 -14.52 11.77
C GLY A 48 -1.21 -13.11 11.62
N PHE A 49 -0.19 -12.95 10.76
CA PHE A 49 0.39 -11.64 10.44
C PHE A 49 -0.66 -10.65 9.93
N PHE A 50 -1.56 -11.05 9.05
CA PHE A 50 -2.58 -10.14 8.51
C PHE A 50 -3.75 -9.94 9.47
N ALA A 51 -4.14 -10.94 10.26
CA ALA A 51 -5.23 -10.85 11.22
C ALA A 51 -4.99 -9.76 12.29
N GLU A 52 -3.75 -9.55 12.69
CA GLU A 52 -3.36 -8.60 13.76
C GLU A 52 -3.14 -7.15 13.27
N CYS A 53 -3.42 -6.83 12.00
CA CYS A 53 -3.15 -5.50 11.43
C CYS A 53 -4.00 -4.36 12.03
N GLY A 54 -5.10 -4.66 12.71
CA GLY A 54 -5.95 -3.65 13.35
C GLY A 54 -5.29 -2.97 14.56
N ALA A 55 -4.26 -3.59 15.14
CA ALA A 55 -3.52 -3.07 16.30
C ALA A 55 -2.24 -2.30 15.92
N ASP A 56 -1.98 -2.11 14.62
CA ASP A 56 -0.78 -1.42 14.15
C ASP A 56 -0.69 0.02 14.71
N GLY A 57 0.50 0.43 15.13
CA GLY A 57 0.79 1.84 15.40
C GLY A 57 0.84 2.66 14.12
N VAL A 58 0.87 3.98 14.22
CA VAL A 58 1.04 4.88 13.06
C VAL A 58 2.45 5.46 13.07
N PHE A 59 3.12 5.44 11.92
CA PHE A 59 4.30 6.29 11.69
C PHE A 59 3.82 7.73 11.44
N GLU A 60 3.68 8.50 12.52
CA GLU A 60 3.07 9.85 12.49
C GLU A 60 3.83 10.81 11.54
N GLU A 61 5.15 10.69 11.43
CA GLU A 61 5.95 11.50 10.52
C GLU A 61 5.57 11.24 9.06
N ASN A 62 5.31 9.99 8.70
CA ASN A 62 4.94 9.59 7.34
C ASN A 62 3.50 10.00 7.02
N LYS A 63 2.60 9.94 8.01
CA LYS A 63 1.25 10.51 7.90
C LYS A 63 1.30 12.02 7.66
N ILE A 64 2.08 12.76 8.44
CA ILE A 64 2.27 14.22 8.26
C ILE A 64 2.84 14.51 6.87
N LEU A 65 3.82 13.73 6.39
CA LEU A 65 4.35 13.87 5.04
C LEU A 65 3.25 13.76 3.98
N LEU A 66 2.35 12.77 4.10
CA LEU A 66 1.20 12.60 3.20
C LEU A 66 0.23 13.79 3.28
N GLU A 67 -0.02 14.35 4.46
CA GLU A 67 -0.86 15.54 4.64
C GLU A 67 -0.26 16.78 3.97
N LEU A 68 1.06 16.89 3.92
CA LEU A 68 1.77 18.01 3.28
C LEU A 68 1.88 17.92 1.75
N LEU A 69 1.60 16.75 1.15
CA LEU A 69 1.54 16.62 -0.30
C LEU A 69 0.43 17.50 -0.89
N ALA A 70 0.61 17.94 -2.14
CA ALA A 70 -0.35 18.78 -2.83
C ALA A 70 -1.79 18.19 -2.75
N PRO A 71 -2.83 18.95 -2.36
CA PRO A 71 -4.19 18.43 -2.18
C PRO A 71 -4.77 17.73 -3.41
N GLU A 72 -4.39 18.18 -4.60
CA GLU A 72 -4.80 17.64 -5.90
C GLU A 72 -4.08 16.34 -6.29
N LEU A 73 -2.95 16.02 -5.64
CA LEU A 73 -2.23 14.78 -5.89
C LEU A 73 -3.00 13.62 -5.25
N MET A 74 -3.44 12.70 -6.09
CA MET A 74 -4.17 11.51 -5.65
C MET A 74 -3.24 10.59 -4.88
N ILE A 75 -3.67 10.16 -3.69
CA ILE A 75 -2.95 9.19 -2.86
C ILE A 75 -3.56 7.80 -3.05
N VAL A 76 -2.79 6.93 -3.70
CA VAL A 76 -3.14 5.52 -3.92
C VAL A 76 -2.41 4.67 -2.90
N LEU A 77 -3.15 4.07 -1.97
CA LEU A 77 -2.62 3.03 -1.09
C LEU A 77 -2.58 1.71 -1.86
N LEU A 78 -1.38 1.18 -2.10
CA LEU A 78 -1.19 -0.09 -2.80
C LEU A 78 -0.46 -1.08 -1.87
N THR A 79 -1.25 -1.98 -1.28
CA THR A 79 -0.80 -2.87 -0.20
C THR A 79 -0.89 -4.34 -0.61
N SER A 80 0.03 -5.15 -0.08
CA SER A 80 -0.04 -6.62 -0.19
C SER A 80 -1.03 -7.27 0.77
N ARG A 81 -1.68 -6.50 1.66
CA ARG A 81 -2.77 -6.98 2.53
C ARG A 81 -3.86 -7.65 1.67
N PRO A 82 -4.30 -8.87 2.01
CA PRO A 82 -5.32 -9.57 1.24
C PRO A 82 -6.71 -8.95 1.47
N THR A 83 -7.59 -9.04 0.46
CA THR A 83 -8.94 -8.44 0.53
C THR A 83 -9.83 -8.98 1.65
N TRP A 84 -9.54 -10.16 2.22
CA TRP A 84 -10.32 -10.68 3.35
C TRP A 84 -10.11 -9.87 4.65
N ILE A 85 -9.03 -9.11 4.78
CA ILE A 85 -8.81 -8.11 5.85
C ILE A 85 -9.15 -6.68 5.43
N GLN A 86 -9.99 -6.49 4.41
CA GLN A 86 -10.35 -5.14 3.96
C GLN A 86 -11.05 -4.34 5.06
N LYS A 87 -11.98 -4.95 5.80
CA LYS A 87 -12.70 -4.25 6.87
C LYS A 87 -11.76 -3.73 7.98
N PRO A 88 -10.90 -4.55 8.62
CA PRO A 88 -9.98 -4.03 9.63
C PRO A 88 -8.96 -3.04 9.06
N THR A 89 -8.55 -3.18 7.79
CA THR A 89 -7.68 -2.19 7.13
C THR A 89 -8.38 -0.83 6.98
N LEU A 90 -9.63 -0.82 6.51
CA LEU A 90 -10.42 0.41 6.37
C LEU A 90 -10.72 1.07 7.72
N ASP A 91 -11.03 0.26 8.74
CA ASP A 91 -11.26 0.76 10.10
C ASP A 91 -10.00 1.43 10.65
N TRP A 92 -8.85 0.78 10.51
CA TRP A 92 -7.56 1.34 10.93
C TRP A 92 -7.24 2.66 10.20
N LEU A 93 -7.46 2.72 8.87
CA LEU A 93 -7.26 3.95 8.09
C LEU A 93 -8.18 5.09 8.56
N GLN A 94 -9.43 4.77 8.89
CA GLN A 94 -10.42 5.73 9.38
C GLN A 94 -10.08 6.24 10.77
N ASP A 95 -9.81 5.34 11.72
CA ASP A 95 -9.55 5.67 13.12
C ASP A 95 -8.29 6.53 13.27
N ASN A 96 -7.27 6.25 12.45
CA ASN A 96 -6.02 7.00 12.43
C ASN A 96 -6.03 8.23 11.52
N ARG A 97 -7.15 8.48 10.81
CA ARG A 97 -7.36 9.60 9.88
C ARG A 97 -6.30 9.67 8.78
N ILE A 98 -5.93 8.53 8.21
CA ILE A 98 -4.97 8.47 7.10
C ILE A 98 -5.57 9.12 5.86
N ARG A 99 -4.79 10.01 5.22
CA ARG A 99 -5.15 10.58 3.91
C ARG A 99 -4.97 9.54 2.81
N TYR A 100 -6.03 9.27 2.05
CA TYR A 100 -5.99 8.50 0.81
C TYR A 100 -7.21 8.76 -0.05
N ASP A 101 -7.12 8.38 -1.33
CA ASP A 101 -8.23 8.47 -2.30
C ASP A 101 -8.66 7.10 -2.81
N LEU A 102 -7.69 6.21 -3.03
CA LEU A 102 -7.89 4.86 -3.55
C LEU A 102 -7.08 3.85 -2.74
N LEU A 103 -7.73 2.78 -2.28
CA LEU A 103 -7.09 1.61 -1.70
C LEU A 103 -7.13 0.45 -2.69
N ILE A 104 -5.96 -0.12 -2.99
CA ILE A 104 -5.80 -1.32 -3.81
C ILE A 104 -5.20 -2.41 -2.93
N MET A 105 -5.94 -3.50 -2.75
CA MET A 105 -5.55 -4.65 -1.92
C MET A 105 -5.33 -5.89 -2.78
N ARG A 106 -4.60 -6.86 -2.25
CA ARG A 106 -4.33 -8.12 -2.96
C ARG A 106 -5.61 -8.96 -3.07
N PRO A 107 -6.11 -9.27 -4.27
CA PRO A 107 -7.30 -10.09 -4.44
C PRO A 107 -7.04 -11.54 -4.01
N LEU A 108 -8.11 -12.23 -3.58
CA LEU A 108 -8.07 -13.66 -3.30
C LEU A 108 -7.62 -14.43 -4.55
N GLY A 109 -6.70 -15.38 -4.38
CA GLY A 109 -6.16 -16.19 -5.47
C GLY A 109 -4.94 -15.59 -6.18
N ASP A 110 -4.50 -14.37 -5.82
CA ASP A 110 -3.17 -13.88 -6.21
C ASP A 110 -2.11 -14.39 -5.23
N PHE A 111 -1.20 -15.23 -5.73
CA PHE A 111 -0.08 -15.80 -4.97
C PHE A 111 1.28 -15.21 -5.39
N GLN A 112 1.29 -14.11 -6.13
CA GLN A 112 2.53 -13.47 -6.56
C GLN A 112 3.25 -12.85 -5.37
N ALA A 113 4.57 -12.77 -5.42
CA ALA A 113 5.32 -11.93 -4.49
C ALA A 113 4.86 -10.45 -4.61
N SER A 114 4.99 -9.69 -3.52
CA SER A 114 4.62 -8.25 -3.47
C SER A 114 5.06 -7.45 -4.71
N PRO A 115 6.32 -7.55 -5.19
CA PRO A 115 6.74 -6.78 -6.36
C PRO A 115 5.96 -7.11 -7.64
N GLY A 116 5.58 -8.38 -7.83
CA GLY A 116 4.81 -8.82 -9.02
C GLY A 116 3.42 -8.21 -9.03
N PHE A 117 2.70 -8.36 -7.91
CA PHE A 117 1.37 -7.78 -7.72
C PHE A 117 1.40 -6.24 -7.87
N LYS A 118 2.30 -5.55 -7.16
CA LYS A 118 2.38 -4.09 -7.21
C LYS A 118 2.77 -3.56 -8.59
N ARG A 119 3.61 -4.27 -9.35
CA ARG A 119 3.93 -3.95 -10.75
C ARG A 119 2.68 -3.98 -11.62
N ASP A 120 1.88 -5.03 -11.51
CA ASP A 120 0.71 -5.24 -12.36
C ASP A 120 -0.38 -4.19 -12.08
N GLU A 121 -0.56 -3.82 -10.81
CA GLU A 121 -1.44 -2.71 -10.42
C GLU A 121 -0.91 -1.34 -10.87
N THR A 122 0.41 -1.12 -10.81
CA THR A 122 1.04 0.11 -11.33
C THR A 122 0.78 0.28 -12.83
N LYS A 123 0.87 -0.82 -13.60
CA LYS A 123 0.51 -0.82 -15.03
C LYS A 123 -0.98 -0.57 -15.23
N THR A 124 -1.83 -1.17 -14.40
CA THR A 124 -3.29 -0.99 -14.47
C THR A 124 -3.70 0.46 -14.19
N LEU A 125 -3.06 1.12 -13.21
CA LEU A 125 -3.23 2.54 -12.94
C LEU A 125 -2.91 3.38 -14.19
N ARG A 126 -1.73 3.16 -14.79
CA ARG A 126 -1.31 3.86 -16.03
C ARG A 126 -2.29 3.65 -17.18
N HIS A 127 -2.72 2.41 -17.41
CA HIS A 127 -3.70 2.10 -18.45
C HIS A 127 -5.07 2.79 -18.24
N ARG A 128 -5.39 3.15 -17.00
CA ARG A 128 -6.61 3.90 -16.64
C ARG A 128 -6.39 5.41 -16.57
N GLY A 129 -5.19 5.90 -16.90
CA GLY A 129 -4.85 7.31 -16.94
C GLY A 129 -4.41 7.91 -15.59
N PHE A 130 -4.23 7.08 -14.56
CA PHE A 130 -3.56 7.50 -13.34
C PHE A 130 -2.05 7.38 -13.55
N ASN A 131 -1.32 8.47 -13.43
CA ASN A 131 0.11 8.54 -13.69
C ASN A 131 0.90 8.51 -12.38
N PRO A 132 1.53 7.38 -12.01
CA PRO A 132 2.33 7.30 -10.80
C PRO A 132 3.59 8.15 -10.95
N VAL A 133 3.66 9.27 -10.23
CA VAL A 133 4.80 10.21 -10.24
C VAL A 133 5.73 10.02 -9.05
N LEU A 134 5.27 9.31 -8.02
CA LEU A 134 6.02 8.98 -6.82
C LEU A 134 5.55 7.63 -6.27
N ALA A 135 6.47 6.82 -5.76
CA ALA A 135 6.19 5.68 -4.91
C ALA A 135 6.91 5.81 -3.55
N ILE A 136 6.29 5.29 -2.49
CA ILE A 136 6.86 5.23 -1.13
C ILE A 136 6.66 3.80 -0.62
N ASP A 137 7.75 3.11 -0.29
CA ASP A 137 7.74 1.70 0.10
C ASP A 137 8.95 1.38 1.00
N ASP A 138 8.78 0.45 1.96
CA ASP A 138 9.83 0.02 2.88
C ASP A 138 10.51 -1.28 2.45
N ASP A 139 9.96 -2.02 1.47
CA ASP A 139 10.59 -3.22 0.95
C ASP A 139 11.46 -2.87 -0.27
N MET A 140 12.77 -3.07 -0.14
CA MET A 140 13.73 -2.80 -1.22
C MET A 140 13.42 -3.56 -2.52
N ARG A 141 12.72 -4.70 -2.45
CA ARG A 141 12.26 -5.45 -3.64
C ARG A 141 11.17 -4.69 -4.39
N ASN A 142 10.22 -4.08 -3.68
CA ASN A 142 9.19 -3.22 -4.27
C ASN A 142 9.84 -1.93 -4.80
N VAL A 143 10.76 -1.31 -4.05
CA VAL A 143 11.47 -0.10 -4.48
C VAL A 143 12.22 -0.32 -5.79
N ARG A 144 12.98 -1.42 -5.90
CA ARG A 144 13.67 -1.78 -7.16
C ARG A 144 12.67 -2.00 -8.28
N MET A 145 11.55 -2.66 -8.00
CA MET A 145 10.48 -2.86 -8.98
C MET A 145 9.92 -1.53 -9.48
N TYR A 146 9.50 -0.60 -8.62
CA TYR A 146 8.96 0.70 -9.03
C TYR A 146 9.94 1.49 -9.91
N ARG A 147 11.24 1.46 -9.56
CA ARG A 147 12.30 2.04 -10.37
C ARG A 147 12.39 1.41 -11.76
N THR A 148 12.23 0.07 -11.90
CA THR A 148 12.14 -0.57 -13.23
C THR A 148 10.89 -0.21 -14.02
N GLN A 149 9.88 0.36 -13.36
CA GLN A 149 8.68 0.89 -14.00
C GLN A 149 8.80 2.41 -14.26
N ASP A 150 9.98 3.00 -14.12
CA ASP A 150 10.22 4.45 -14.25
C ASP A 150 9.36 5.30 -13.29
N VAL A 151 9.12 4.78 -12.08
CA VAL A 151 8.45 5.53 -11.00
C VAL A 151 9.52 5.97 -9.99
N PRO A 152 9.75 7.29 -9.80
CA PRO A 152 10.60 7.78 -8.72
C PRO A 152 10.14 7.22 -7.38
N THR A 153 11.07 6.66 -6.59
CA THR A 153 10.70 5.93 -5.36
C THR A 153 11.54 6.37 -4.18
N VAL A 154 10.85 6.76 -3.10
CA VAL A 154 11.40 6.99 -1.77
C VAL A 154 11.37 5.66 -1.01
N PHE A 155 12.52 5.28 -0.47
CA PHE A 155 12.63 4.16 0.47
C PHE A 155 12.54 4.72 1.89
N LEU A 156 11.68 4.14 2.72
CA LEU A 156 11.62 4.44 4.15
C LEU A 156 11.98 3.17 4.92
N ASP A 157 12.95 3.25 5.83
CA ASP A 157 13.33 2.08 6.63
C ASP A 157 12.31 1.87 7.75
N SER A 158 11.63 0.74 7.72
CA SER A 158 10.65 0.34 8.75
C SER A 158 11.31 -0.24 10.01
N GLY A 159 12.61 -0.55 9.95
CA GLY A 159 13.40 -1.05 11.08
C GLY A 159 13.30 -2.56 11.32
N TYR A 160 12.48 -3.29 10.53
CA TYR A 160 12.32 -4.75 10.67
C TYR A 160 12.64 -5.55 9.41
N HIS A 161 13.07 -4.90 8.33
CA HIS A 161 13.68 -5.60 7.20
C HIS A 161 15.20 -5.73 7.39
N PRO A 162 15.78 -6.94 7.29
CA PRO A 162 17.23 -7.09 7.32
C PRO A 162 17.84 -6.47 6.06
N HIS A 163 18.82 -5.58 6.26
CA HIS A 163 19.60 -4.93 5.20
C HIS A 163 20.64 -5.85 4.58
#